data_AF-A0A1H3PR04-F1
#
_entry.id   AF-A0A1H3PR04-F1
#
_cell.length_a   1.000
_cell.length_b   1.000
_cell.length_c   1.000
_cell.angle_alpha   90.00
_cell.angle_beta   90.00
_cell.angle_gamma   90.00
#
_symmetry.space_group_name_H-M   'P 1'
#
loop_
_entity.id
_entity.type
_entity.pdbx_description
1 polymer ?
#
loop_
_entity_poly.entity_id
_entity_poly.type
_entity_poly.pdbx_seq_one_letter_code
_entity_poly.pdbx_strand_id
1 'polypeptide(L)'
;MFDSELYVEYEGTRTGPYYPVSGPIPLNRYRTFKRGAVGERTDRIRSLANQLKLTIAALAGEEIRLAPLNLSSELPKQPFDTEAHEYHFASIIAAKLAIAADLALPLAKLAASDRAFIDQVLSETLIRHIVLARIREYFRNKKSGEDHAR
;
A
#
# COMPACT_ATOMS: atom_id res chain seq x y z
N MET A 1 -56.53 -9.24 27.46
CA MET A 1 -56.71 -9.68 26.06
C MET A 1 -55.36 -10.24 25.62
N PHE A 2 -55.31 -11.46 25.10
CA PHE A 2 -54.08 -12.14 24.66
C PHE A 2 -54.29 -12.57 23.21
N ASP A 3 -53.20 -12.59 22.43
CA ASP A 3 -53.25 -13.12 21.07
C ASP A 3 -52.80 -14.58 21.06
N SER A 4 -53.49 -15.41 20.29
CA SER A 4 -53.22 -16.83 20.12
C SER A 4 -52.49 -17.14 18.81
N GLU A 5 -52.39 -16.18 17.90
CA GLU A 5 -51.81 -16.37 16.56
C GLU A 5 -50.71 -15.35 16.27
N LEU A 6 -49.51 -15.83 15.92
CA LEU A 6 -48.41 -14.96 15.51
C LEU A 6 -48.23 -15.00 13.99
N TYR A 7 -48.20 -13.83 13.36
CA TYR A 7 -47.79 -13.66 11.97
C TYR A 7 -46.43 -12.94 11.94
N VAL A 8 -45.53 -13.41 11.08
CA VAL A 8 -44.21 -12.80 10.85
C VAL A 8 -44.18 -12.21 9.45
N GLU A 9 -43.87 -10.91 9.37
CA GLU A 9 -43.67 -10.20 8.11
C GLU A 9 -42.19 -9.95 7.88
N TYR A 10 -41.66 -10.43 6.75
CA TYR A 10 -40.29 -10.17 6.33
C TYR A 10 -40.28 -9.87 4.82
N GLU A 11 -39.69 -8.73 4.43
CA GLU A 11 -39.58 -8.29 3.03
C GLU A 11 -40.91 -8.35 2.25
N GLY A 12 -42.02 -7.97 2.90
CA GLY A 12 -43.35 -7.94 2.27
C GLY A 12 -44.05 -9.30 2.17
N THR A 13 -43.43 -10.38 2.65
CA THR A 13 -44.03 -11.71 2.71
C THR A 13 -44.51 -12.01 4.13
N ARG A 14 -45.80 -12.33 4.29
CA ARG A 14 -46.42 -12.68 5.57
C ARG A 14 -46.50 -14.19 5.73
N THR A 15 -45.95 -14.71 6.83
CA THR A 15 -45.92 -16.14 7.16
C THR A 15 -46.59 -16.40 8.51
N GLY A 16 -47.32 -17.51 8.64
CA GLY A 16 -48.10 -17.88 9.83
C GLY A 16 -49.45 -18.54 9.49
N PRO A 17 -50.31 -18.82 10.50
CA PRO A 17 -50.14 -18.48 11.92
C PRO A 17 -49.26 -19.48 12.69
N TYR A 18 -48.41 -18.95 13.59
CA TYR A 18 -47.63 -19.73 14.53
C TYR A 18 -48.25 -19.69 15.92
N TYR A 19 -48.32 -20.84 16.59
CA TYR A 19 -48.90 -20.99 17.93
C TYR A 19 -47.81 -21.11 19.00
N PRO A 20 -47.95 -20.40 20.14
CA PRO A 20 -46.95 -20.43 21.20
C PRO A 20 -46.95 -21.75 21.97
N VAL A 21 -45.77 -22.34 22.18
CA VAL A 21 -45.61 -23.60 22.94
C VAL A 21 -45.67 -23.37 24.46
N SER A 22 -45.49 -22.14 24.93
CA SER A 22 -45.26 -21.78 26.35
C SER A 22 -46.23 -20.72 26.90
N GLY A 23 -47.51 -20.81 26.54
CA GLY A 23 -48.58 -19.94 27.07
C GLY A 23 -48.88 -18.70 26.22
N PRO A 24 -49.89 -17.90 26.60
CA PRO A 24 -50.40 -16.80 25.79
C PRO A 24 -49.36 -15.69 25.57
N ILE A 25 -49.30 -15.15 24.36
CA ILE A 25 -48.33 -14.11 23.99
C ILE A 25 -48.73 -12.79 24.65
N PRO A 26 -47.89 -12.19 25.50
CA PRO A 26 -48.21 -10.93 26.13
C PRO A 26 -48.20 -9.81 25.10
N LEU A 27 -49.36 -9.15 24.93
CA LEU A 27 -49.47 -7.96 24.10
C LEU A 27 -48.63 -6.82 24.69
N ASN A 28 -47.87 -6.11 23.83
CA ASN A 28 -47.04 -4.95 24.16
C ASN A 28 -45.85 -5.20 25.12
N ARG A 29 -45.42 -6.47 25.30
CA ARG A 29 -44.27 -6.78 26.18
C ARG A 29 -43.29 -7.76 25.54
N TYR A 30 -42.85 -7.45 24.32
CA TYR A 30 -41.76 -8.20 23.69
C TYR A 30 -40.43 -7.89 24.39
N ARG A 31 -39.70 -8.94 24.77
CA ARG A 31 -38.30 -8.82 25.17
C ARG A 31 -37.48 -8.50 23.94
N THR A 32 -37.10 -7.24 23.78
CA THR A 32 -36.08 -6.85 22.80
C THR A 32 -34.73 -7.29 23.34
N PHE A 33 -34.15 -8.36 22.77
CA PHE A 33 -32.77 -8.69 23.07
C PHE A 33 -31.90 -7.53 22.61
N LYS A 34 -31.14 -6.94 23.54
CA LYS A 34 -30.13 -5.94 23.18
C LYS A 34 -29.18 -6.60 22.18
N ARG A 35 -28.95 -5.96 21.03
CA ARG A 35 -28.02 -6.47 20.03
C ARG A 35 -26.64 -6.62 20.70
N GLY A 36 -26.12 -7.84 20.67
CA GLY A 36 -24.78 -8.13 21.20
C GLY A 36 -23.69 -7.70 20.23
N ALA A 37 -22.44 -7.72 20.69
CA ALA A 37 -21.27 -7.37 19.90
C ALA A 37 -21.15 -8.14 18.57
N VAL A 38 -21.67 -9.38 18.51
CA VAL A 38 -21.73 -10.18 17.29
C VAL A 38 -22.62 -9.53 16.23
N GLY A 39 -23.80 -9.04 16.62
CA GLY A 39 -24.74 -8.39 15.68
C GLY A 39 -24.16 -7.09 15.12
N GLU A 40 -23.54 -6.26 15.96
CA GLU A 40 -22.86 -5.04 15.51
C GLU A 40 -21.72 -5.35 14.54
N ARG A 41 -20.94 -6.41 14.81
CA ARG A 41 -19.87 -6.85 13.92
C ARG A 41 -20.42 -7.27 12.55
N THR A 42 -21.52 -8.03 12.52
CA THR A 42 -22.17 -8.44 11.27
C THR A 42 -22.68 -7.25 10.46
N ASP A 43 -23.28 -6.26 11.11
CA ASP A 43 -23.76 -5.04 10.45
C ASP A 43 -22.59 -4.21 9.87
N ARG A 44 -21.47 -4.10 10.60
CA ARG A 44 -20.25 -3.44 10.10
C ARG A 44 -19.65 -4.16 8.90
N ILE A 45 -19.57 -5.49 8.94
CA ILE A 45 -19.09 -6.30 7.81
C ILE A 45 -19.98 -6.07 6.58
N ARG A 46 -21.30 -6.09 6.76
CA ARG A 46 -22.26 -5.86 5.67
C ARG A 46 -22.12 -4.46 5.06
N SER A 47 -21.98 -3.43 5.89
CA SER A 47 -21.77 -2.06 5.43
C SER A 47 -20.47 -1.91 4.61
N LEU A 48 -19.37 -2.48 5.12
CA LEU A 48 -18.07 -2.41 4.46
C LEU A 48 -18.03 -3.21 3.15
N ALA A 49 -18.68 -4.37 3.10
CA ALA A 49 -18.82 -5.16 1.88
C ALA A 49 -19.55 -4.38 0.78
N ASN A 50 -20.63 -3.68 1.12
CA ASN A 50 -21.37 -2.82 0.19
C ASN A 50 -20.51 -1.67 -0.35
N GLN A 51 -19.69 -1.03 0.50
CA GLN A 51 -18.75 0.02 0.08
C GLN A 51 -17.70 -0.49 -0.91
N LEU A 52 -17.18 -1.70 -0.67
CA LEU A 52 -16.19 -2.34 -1.53
C LEU A 52 -16.81 -3.01 -2.77
N LYS A 53 -18.14 -2.98 -2.92
CA LYS A 53 -18.90 -3.74 -3.93
C LYS A 53 -18.57 -5.24 -3.90
N LEU A 54 -18.13 -5.75 -2.75
CA LEU A 54 -17.79 -7.15 -2.56
C LEU A 54 -19.07 -7.90 -2.19
N THR A 55 -19.41 -8.93 -2.96
CA THR A 55 -20.51 -9.83 -2.61
C THR A 55 -20.09 -10.73 -1.44
N ILE A 56 -21.04 -11.10 -0.58
CA ILE A 56 -20.80 -11.97 0.58
C ILE A 56 -20.22 -13.34 0.14
N ALA A 57 -20.54 -13.79 -1.08
CA ALA A 57 -19.99 -15.00 -1.71
C ALA A 57 -18.45 -14.97 -1.80
N ALA A 58 -17.85 -13.80 -2.03
CA ALA A 58 -16.39 -13.66 -2.05
C ALA A 58 -15.73 -13.88 -0.67
N LEU A 59 -16.50 -13.73 0.42
CA LEU A 59 -16.03 -13.95 1.79
C LEU A 59 -16.25 -15.39 2.26
N ALA A 60 -17.15 -16.13 1.62
CA ALA A 60 -17.57 -17.48 2.02
C ALA A 60 -16.60 -18.59 1.58
N GLY A 61 -15.46 -18.24 0.97
CA GLY A 61 -14.47 -19.19 0.48
C GLY A 61 -14.89 -19.90 -0.81
N GLU A 62 -15.96 -19.44 -1.46
CA GLU A 62 -16.31 -19.87 -2.81
C GLU A 62 -15.24 -19.36 -3.78
N GLU A 63 -14.86 -20.16 -4.78
CA GLU A 63 -13.82 -19.78 -5.76
C GLU A 63 -14.19 -18.44 -6.40
N ILE A 64 -13.49 -17.38 -5.98
CA ILE A 64 -13.63 -16.05 -6.59
C ILE A 64 -13.06 -16.16 -8.00
N ARG A 65 -13.93 -16.45 -8.96
CA ARG A 65 -13.56 -16.40 -10.38
C ARG A 65 -13.49 -14.93 -10.74
N LEU A 66 -12.26 -14.41 -10.82
CA LEU A 66 -12.00 -13.10 -11.38
C LEU A 66 -12.65 -13.07 -12.76
N ALA A 67 -13.64 -12.18 -12.94
CA ALA A 67 -14.25 -12.01 -14.24
C ALA A 67 -13.12 -11.68 -15.24
N PRO A 68 -13.08 -12.32 -16.42
CA PRO A 68 -12.08 -11.99 -17.42
C PRO A 68 -12.20 -10.50 -17.70
N LEU A 69 -11.09 -9.79 -17.49
CA LEU A 69 -11.02 -8.37 -17.75
C LEU A 69 -11.19 -8.19 -19.26
N ASN A 70 -12.40 -7.81 -19.68
CA ASN A 70 -12.72 -7.47 -21.06
C ASN A 70 -12.03 -6.13 -21.38
N LEU A 71 -10.70 -6.18 -21.56
CA LEU A 71 -9.93 -5.08 -22.13
C LEU A 71 -10.35 -4.96 -23.59
N SER A 72 -11.31 -4.08 -23.86
CA SER A 72 -11.66 -3.70 -25.22
C SER A 72 -10.44 -2.98 -25.81
N SER A 73 -9.91 -3.54 -26.91
CA SER A 73 -8.71 -3.12 -27.65
C SER A 73 -7.35 -3.44 -27.00
N GLU A 74 -6.42 -3.91 -27.86
CA GLU A 74 -5.01 -4.15 -27.55
C GLU A 74 -4.41 -2.90 -26.89
N LEU A 75 -4.18 -2.97 -25.59
CA LEU A 75 -3.40 -1.96 -24.89
C LEU A 75 -2.04 -1.84 -25.58
N PRO A 76 -1.55 -0.62 -25.87
CA PRO A 76 -0.24 -0.44 -26.48
C PRO A 76 0.81 -1.07 -25.57
N LYS A 77 1.49 -2.10 -26.08
CA LYS A 77 2.56 -2.80 -25.37
C LYS A 77 3.86 -2.06 -25.66
N GLN A 78 4.42 -1.41 -24.64
CA GLN A 78 5.75 -0.82 -24.73
C GLN A 78 6.76 -1.78 -24.06
N PRO A 79 7.91 -2.08 -24.71
CA PRO A 79 8.98 -2.81 -24.05
C PRO A 79 9.47 -2.04 -22.82
N PHE A 80 9.88 -2.78 -21.79
CA PHE A 80 10.39 -2.16 -20.57
C PHE A 80 11.72 -1.47 -20.85
N ASP A 81 11.77 -0.15 -20.62
CA ASP A 81 12.98 0.65 -20.76
C ASP A 81 13.77 0.62 -19.44
N THR A 82 14.85 -0.16 -19.38
CA THR A 82 15.70 -0.28 -18.19
C THR A 82 16.48 0.99 -17.90
N GLU A 83 16.87 1.75 -18.93
CA GLU A 83 17.72 2.94 -18.80
C GLU A 83 16.93 4.12 -18.22
N ALA A 84 15.65 4.26 -18.59
CA ALA A 84 14.75 5.26 -18.01
C ALA A 84 14.56 5.10 -16.49
N HIS A 85 14.80 3.91 -15.94
CA HIS A 85 14.68 3.63 -14.52
C HIS A 85 16.01 3.78 -13.76
N GLU A 86 17.13 4.01 -14.47
CA GLU A 86 18.37 4.33 -13.79
C GLU A 86 18.28 5.71 -13.13
N TYR A 87 18.58 5.77 -11.83
CA TYR A 87 18.57 7.02 -11.09
C TYR A 87 19.72 7.93 -11.53
N HIS A 88 19.39 8.92 -12.34
CA HIS A 88 20.30 9.98 -12.75
C HIS A 88 20.15 11.20 -11.84
N PHE A 89 21.25 11.92 -11.63
CA PHE A 89 21.16 13.26 -11.04
C PHE A 89 20.54 14.22 -12.05
N ALA A 90 19.55 14.99 -11.61
CA ALA A 90 18.88 15.99 -12.45
C ALA A 90 19.81 17.12 -12.94
N SER A 91 20.93 17.35 -12.24
CA SER A 91 21.96 18.33 -12.63
C SER A 91 23.29 18.04 -11.94
N ILE A 92 24.36 18.64 -12.47
CA ILE A 92 25.70 18.61 -11.85
C ILE A 92 25.66 19.18 -10.43
N ILE A 93 24.86 20.22 -10.18
CA ILE A 93 24.70 20.84 -8.85
C ILE A 93 24.06 19.84 -7.88
N ALA A 94 23.00 19.15 -8.31
CA ALA A 94 22.35 18.12 -7.50
C ALA A 94 23.32 16.97 -7.18
N ALA A 95 24.16 16.57 -8.14
CA ALA A 95 25.20 15.58 -7.93
C ALA A 95 26.24 16.05 -6.90
N LYS A 96 26.76 17.27 -7.03
CA LYS A 96 27.71 17.88 -6.08
C LYS A 96 27.14 17.95 -4.66
N LEU A 97 25.87 18.30 -4.50
CA LEU A 97 25.20 18.30 -3.19
C LEU A 97 25.09 16.89 -2.61
N ALA A 98 24.71 15.91 -3.42
CA ALA A 98 24.63 14.52 -2.98
C ALA A 98 26.01 13.96 -2.57
N ILE A 99 27.07 14.33 -3.30
CA ILE A 99 28.44 13.94 -2.97
C ILE A 99 28.88 14.56 -1.65
N ALA A 100 28.60 15.86 -1.43
CA ALA A 100 28.91 16.52 -0.17
C ALA A 100 28.20 15.87 1.01
N ALA A 101 26.95 15.45 0.82
CA ALA A 101 26.17 14.73 1.81
C ALA A 101 26.75 13.32 2.08
N ASP A 102 27.15 12.59 1.03
CA ASP A 102 27.75 11.24 1.15
C ASP A 102 29.10 11.27 1.87
N LEU A 103 29.93 12.28 1.59
CA LEU A 103 31.23 12.48 2.25
C LEU A 103 31.11 13.14 3.63
N ALA A 104 29.92 13.60 4.01
CA ALA A 104 29.66 14.42 5.21
C ALA A 104 30.60 15.64 5.34
N LEU A 105 31.03 16.21 4.20
CA LEU A 105 31.97 17.32 4.14
C LEU A 105 31.59 18.27 2.99
N PRO A 106 31.56 19.60 3.23
CA PRO A 106 31.35 20.55 2.15
C PRO A 106 32.50 20.49 1.14
N LEU A 107 32.19 20.43 -0.16
CA LEU A 107 33.19 20.31 -1.23
C LEU A 107 34.23 21.44 -1.22
N ALA A 108 33.89 22.61 -0.68
CA ALA A 108 34.81 23.74 -0.54
C ALA A 108 36.02 23.44 0.36
N LYS A 109 35.91 22.49 1.30
CA LYS A 109 37.01 22.05 2.17
C LYS A 109 37.95 21.04 1.53
N LEU A 110 37.60 20.52 0.35
CA LEU A 110 38.43 19.54 -0.37
C LEU A 110 39.63 20.22 -1.04
N ALA A 111 40.71 19.46 -1.22
CA ALA A 111 41.84 19.89 -2.02
C ALA A 111 41.41 20.18 -3.47
N ALA A 112 42.16 21.02 -4.18
CA ALA A 112 41.86 21.36 -5.58
C ALA A 112 41.91 20.13 -6.49
N SER A 113 42.83 19.19 -6.23
CA SER A 113 42.91 17.89 -6.93
C SER A 113 41.65 17.05 -6.77
N ASP A 114 41.11 16.99 -5.54
CA ASP A 114 39.94 16.17 -5.22
C ASP A 114 38.68 16.76 -5.86
N ARG A 115 38.59 18.10 -5.92
CA ARG A 115 37.51 18.79 -6.62
C ARG A 115 37.58 18.56 -8.13
N ALA A 116 38.78 18.61 -8.72
CA ALA A 116 38.98 18.32 -10.14
C ALA A 116 38.59 16.89 -10.49
N PHE A 117 38.90 15.91 -9.63
CA PHE A 117 38.46 14.53 -9.81
C PHE A 117 36.93 14.39 -9.79
N ILE A 118 36.26 15.05 -8.84
CA ILE A 118 34.79 15.07 -8.78
C ILE A 118 34.20 15.68 -10.07
N ASP A 119 34.74 16.80 -10.54
CA ASP A 119 34.27 17.46 -11.75
C ASP A 119 34.49 16.58 -13.00
N GLN A 120 35.60 15.86 -13.07
CA GLN A 120 35.85 14.88 -14.12
C GLN A 120 34.80 13.76 -14.10
N VAL A 121 34.54 13.14 -12.95
CA VAL A 121 33.54 12.06 -12.85
C VAL A 121 32.15 12.53 -13.27
N LEU A 122 31.77 13.76 -12.89
CA LEU A 122 30.48 14.34 -13.27
C LEU A 122 30.38 14.74 -14.74
N SER A 123 31.51 15.00 -15.41
CA SER A 123 31.55 15.19 -16.86
C SER A 123 31.39 13.87 -17.64
N GLU A 124 31.77 12.75 -17.03
CA GLU A 124 31.68 11.42 -17.65
C GLU A 124 30.31 10.78 -17.44
N THR A 125 29.71 10.92 -16.26
CA THR A 125 28.43 10.30 -15.94
C THR A 125 27.65 11.05 -14.85
N LEU A 126 26.32 11.03 -14.96
CA LEU A 126 25.39 11.49 -13.92
C LEU A 126 24.57 10.36 -13.31
N ILE A 127 24.92 9.09 -13.60
CA ILE A 127 24.27 7.93 -13.01
C ILE A 127 24.65 7.85 -11.54
N ARG A 128 23.66 7.96 -10.64
CA ARG A 128 23.88 8.13 -9.19
C ARG A 128 24.77 7.06 -8.59
N HIS A 129 24.51 5.79 -8.91
CA HIS A 129 25.24 4.68 -8.30
C HIS A 129 26.71 4.64 -8.77
N ILE A 130 26.98 4.94 -10.05
CA ILE A 130 28.33 4.98 -10.61
C ILE A 130 29.14 6.14 -10.01
N VAL A 131 28.54 7.34 -9.96
CA VAL A 131 29.17 8.54 -9.39
C VAL A 131 29.57 8.29 -7.94
N LEU A 132 28.64 7.82 -7.10
CA LEU A 132 28.91 7.59 -5.68
C LEU A 132 29.92 6.45 -5.46
N ALA A 133 29.86 5.37 -6.25
CA ALA A 133 30.81 4.28 -6.15
C ALA A 133 32.25 4.74 -6.42
N ARG A 134 32.48 5.44 -7.55
CA ARG A 134 33.82 5.94 -7.93
C ARG A 134 34.39 6.92 -6.91
N ILE A 135 33.54 7.82 -6.40
CA ILE A 135 33.97 8.80 -5.40
C ILE A 135 34.36 8.11 -4.10
N ARG A 136 33.56 7.15 -3.62
CA ARG A 136 33.89 6.38 -2.41
C ARG A 136 35.18 5.59 -2.56
N GLU A 137 35.40 4.98 -3.72
CA GLU A 137 36.62 4.24 -4.03
C GLU A 137 37.85 5.16 -4.00
N TYR A 138 37.78 6.32 -4.65
CA TYR A 138 38.85 7.32 -4.66
C TYR A 138 39.24 7.75 -3.23
N PHE A 139 38.27 8.14 -2.41
CA PHE A 139 38.54 8.60 -1.03
C PHE A 139 38.94 7.45 -0.08
N ARG A 140 38.52 6.21 -0.34
CA ARG A 140 38.97 5.04 0.42
C ARG A 140 40.44 4.74 0.14
N ASN A 141 40.84 4.74 -1.13
CA ASN A 141 42.22 4.46 -1.54
C ASN A 141 43.18 5.55 -1.06
N LYS A 142 42.74 6.82 -1.04
CA LYS A 142 43.52 7.94 -0.50
C LYS A 142 43.83 7.78 1.00
N LYS A 143 42.84 7.38 1.81
CA LYS A 143 43.05 7.14 3.26
C LYS A 143 44.02 5.99 3.53
N SER A 144 43.93 4.90 2.75
CA SER A 144 44.84 3.75 2.91
C SER A 144 46.30 4.10 2.60
N GLY A 145 46.58 5.09 1.74
CA GLY A 145 47.95 5.50 1.41
C GLY A 145 48.61 6.39 2.47
N GLU A 146 47.83 7.16 3.23
CA GLU A 146 48.35 8.06 4.27
C GLU A 146 48.63 7.34 5.60
N ASP A 147 47.89 6.26 5.91
CA ASP A 147 47.98 5.55 7.20
C ASP A 147 49.08 4.46 7.29
N HIS A 148 49.78 4.13 6.20
CA HIS A 148 50.83 3.10 6.18
C HIS A 148 52.27 3.63 6.28
N ALA A 149 52.46 4.93 6.50
CA ALA A 149 53.78 5.52 6.73
C ALA A 149 53.91 6.03 8.17
N ARG A 150 54.17 5.12 9.13
CA ARG A 150 54.82 5.43 10.41
C ARG A 150 55.32 4.19 11.13
#